data_AF-A0A6I3UVX8-F1
#
_entry.id   AF-A0A6I3UVX8-F1
#
_cell.length_a   1.000
_cell.length_b   1.000
_cell.length_c   1.000
_cell.angle_alpha   90.00
_cell.angle_beta   90.00
_cell.angle_gamma   90.00
#
_symmetry.space_group_name_H-M   'P 1'
#
loop_
_entity.id
_entity.type
_entity.pdbx_description
1 polymer ?
#
loop_
_entity_poly.entity_id
_entity_poly.type
_entity_poly.pdbx_seq_one_letter_code
_entity_poly.pdbx_strand_id
1 'polypeptide(L)'
;PQEIAGVEKIGQTKADFTLLVNGVKLDGQKLDSAFQGTLEAVYPTEFAQAKELEEVPAVASDAVIKAKERVEIPVVYIPVFPGTNS
;
A
#
# COMPACT_ATOMS: atom_id res chain seq x y z
N PRO A 1 21.97 6.69 -30.50
CA PRO A 1 20.82 5.76 -30.60
C PRO A 1 20.85 5.04 -31.96
N GLN A 2 20.78 3.71 -31.96
CA GLN A 2 20.77 2.91 -33.19
C GLN A 2 19.36 2.88 -33.81
N GLU A 3 19.28 3.01 -35.12
CA GLU A 3 18.05 2.77 -35.87
C GLU A 3 17.88 1.26 -36.05
N ILE A 4 16.69 0.76 -35.68
CA ILE A 4 16.32 -0.64 -35.81
C ILE A 4 15.43 -0.75 -37.04
N ALA A 5 15.74 -1.67 -37.96
CA ALA A 5 14.96 -1.86 -39.18
C ALA A 5 13.54 -2.35 -38.86
N GLY A 6 12.53 -1.75 -39.49
CA GLY A 6 11.12 -2.16 -39.36
C GLY A 6 10.34 -1.55 -38.18
N VAL A 7 10.92 -0.60 -37.44
CA VAL A 7 10.22 0.12 -36.36
C VAL A 7 10.29 1.63 -36.55
N GLU A 8 9.21 2.32 -36.20
CA GLU A 8 9.14 3.77 -36.23
C GLU A 8 9.63 4.36 -34.90
N LYS A 9 10.58 5.31 -34.97
CA LYS A 9 11.10 5.98 -33.78
C LYS A 9 10.10 7.03 -33.30
N ILE A 10 9.41 6.74 -32.21
CA ILE A 10 8.40 7.63 -31.60
C ILE A 10 8.99 8.76 -30.73
N GLY A 11 10.27 8.69 -30.37
CA GLY A 11 10.89 9.72 -29.52
C GLY A 11 12.24 9.33 -28.94
N GLN A 12 12.67 10.11 -27.94
CA GLN A 12 13.87 9.86 -27.15
C GLN A 12 13.73 10.52 -25.78
N THR A 13 14.36 9.94 -24.76
CA THR A 13 14.44 10.56 -23.43
C THR A 13 15.53 11.64 -23.41
N LYS A 14 15.29 12.68 -22.60
CA LYS A 14 16.24 13.76 -22.30
C LYS A 14 16.30 13.95 -20.79
N ALA A 15 17.32 14.65 -20.31
CA ALA A 15 17.41 15.00 -18.89
C ALA A 15 16.32 16.00 -18.46
N ASP A 16 15.88 16.86 -19.37
CA ASP A 16 14.79 17.81 -19.13
C ASP A 16 13.48 17.05 -18.91
N PHE A 17 12.85 17.25 -17.75
CA PHE A 17 11.57 16.62 -17.41
C PHE A 17 10.40 17.33 -18.09
N THR A 18 10.34 17.18 -19.41
CA THR A 18 9.34 17.80 -20.28
C THR A 18 8.94 16.81 -21.37
N LEU A 19 7.63 16.69 -21.61
CA LEU A 19 7.09 15.91 -22.70
C LEU A 19 6.74 16.83 -23.89
N LEU A 20 7.25 16.50 -25.08
CA LEU A 20 6.96 17.21 -26.33
C LEU A 20 6.21 16.27 -27.26
N VAL A 21 4.96 16.60 -27.58
CA VAL A 21 4.12 15.83 -28.51
C VAL A 21 3.47 16.80 -29.48
N ASN A 22 3.65 16.59 -30.79
CA ASN A 22 3.04 17.42 -31.85
C ASN A 22 3.25 18.94 -31.66
N GLY A 23 4.41 19.35 -31.14
CA GLY A 23 4.74 20.75 -30.85
C GLY A 23 4.20 21.31 -29.54
N VAL A 24 3.39 20.54 -28.80
CA VAL A 24 2.89 20.90 -27.47
C VAL A 24 3.93 20.51 -26.42
N LYS A 25 4.35 21.48 -25.60
CA LYS A 25 5.24 21.28 -24.47
C LYS A 25 4.41 21.08 -23.20
N LEU A 26 4.54 19.91 -22.59
CA LEU A 26 3.91 19.56 -21.32
C LEU A 26 5.00 19.48 -20.24
N ASP A 27 4.72 20.14 -19.12
CA ASP A 27 5.59 20.11 -17.94
C ASP A 27 5.49 18.74 -17.25
N GLY A 28 6.63 18.12 -16.97
CA GLY A 28 6.68 16.79 -16.38
C GLY A 28 6.16 16.77 -14.94
N GLN A 29 6.43 17.80 -14.14
CA GLN A 29 5.97 17.85 -12.75
C GLN A 29 4.45 17.91 -12.69
N LYS A 30 3.83 18.73 -13.55
CA LYS A 30 2.37 18.80 -13.65
C LYS A 30 1.74 17.46 -14.02
N LEU A 31 2.36 16.70 -14.92
CA LEU A 31 1.88 15.37 -15.31
C LEU A 31 2.01 14.36 -14.17
N ASP A 32 3.15 14.37 -13.48
CA ASP A 32 3.42 13.48 -12.35
C ASP A 32 2.46 13.75 -11.17
N SER A 33 2.27 15.02 -10.81
CA SER A 33 1.31 15.38 -9.76
C SER A 33 -0.13 15.02 -10.13
N ALA A 34 -0.53 15.19 -11.38
CA ALA A 34 -1.86 14.80 -11.85
C ALA A 34 -2.07 13.27 -11.80
N PHE A 35 -1.01 12.49 -12.01
CA PHE A 35 -1.04 11.04 -11.92
C PHE A 35 -1.12 10.58 -10.46
N GLN A 36 -0.18 11.02 -9.61
CA GLN A 36 -0.08 10.61 -8.20
C GLN A 36 -1.28 11.08 -7.37
N GLY A 37 -1.77 12.31 -7.60
CA GLY A 37 -2.86 12.89 -6.83
C GLY A 37 -4.21 12.17 -6.95
N THR A 38 -4.41 11.31 -7.96
CA THR A 38 -5.67 10.58 -8.12
C THR A 38 -5.94 9.58 -7.01
N LEU A 39 -4.88 8.97 -6.46
CA LEU A 39 -4.99 7.96 -5.42
C LEU A 39 -4.70 8.51 -4.03
N GLU A 40 -4.16 9.73 -3.89
CA GLU A 40 -3.79 10.31 -2.59
C GLU A 40 -4.96 10.33 -1.58
N ALA A 41 -6.19 10.52 -2.05
CA ALA A 41 -7.38 10.52 -1.20
C ALA A 41 -7.74 9.14 -0.61
N VAL A 42 -7.31 8.05 -1.25
CA VAL A 42 -7.64 6.67 -0.84
C VAL A 42 -6.40 5.94 -0.30
N TYR A 43 -5.23 6.29 -0.82
CA TYR A 43 -3.92 5.74 -0.51
C TYR A 43 -2.94 6.90 -0.32
N PRO A 44 -3.00 7.58 0.84
CA PRO A 44 -2.05 8.63 1.15
C PRO A 44 -0.64 8.03 1.15
N THR A 45 0.31 8.77 0.57
CA THR A 45 1.72 8.39 0.54
C THR A 45 2.35 8.40 1.93
N GLU A 46 1.81 9.22 2.83
CA GLU A 46 2.18 9.27 4.24
C GLU A 46 1.22 8.42 5.08
N PHE A 47 1.77 7.42 5.77
CA PHE A 47 1.00 6.62 6.72
C PHE A 47 0.82 7.41 8.03
N ALA A 48 -0.37 7.98 8.24
CA ALA A 48 -0.76 8.55 9.51
C ALA A 48 -1.34 7.44 10.41
N GLN A 49 -0.57 6.99 11.39
CA GLN A 49 -1.09 6.07 12.41
C GLN A 49 -2.07 6.85 13.32
N ALA A 50 -3.37 6.61 13.15
CA ALA A 50 -4.36 7.09 14.10
C ALA A 50 -4.04 6.49 15.48
N LYS A 51 -3.81 7.35 16.48
CA LYS A 51 -3.66 6.93 17.89
C LYS A 51 -4.97 6.50 18.52
N GLU A 52 -6.08 6.86 17.88
CA GLU A 52 -7.43 6.59 18.36
C GLU A 52 -7.85 5.21 17.84
N LEU A 53 -7.78 4.22 18.74
CA LEU A 53 -8.39 2.93 18.50
C LEU A 53 -9.90 3.13 18.63
N GLU A 54 -10.67 2.90 17.56
CA GLU A 54 -12.13 2.88 17.66
C GLU A 54 -12.55 1.81 18.67
N GLU A 55 -13.36 2.18 19.65
CA GLU A 55 -13.89 1.24 20.63
C GLU A 55 -14.85 0.27 19.94
N VAL A 56 -14.37 -0.94 19.67
CA VAL A 56 -15.24 -2.04 19.23
C VAL A 56 -16.14 -2.41 20.40
N PRO A 57 -17.48 -2.46 20.23
CA PRO A 57 -18.37 -2.84 21.31
C PRO A 57 -18.04 -4.27 21.75
N ALA A 58 -17.64 -4.42 23.01
CA ALA A 58 -17.40 -5.73 23.60
C ALA A 58 -18.72 -6.50 23.69
N VAL A 59 -18.84 -7.57 22.91
CA VAL A 59 -19.96 -8.52 23.07
C VAL A 59 -19.69 -9.33 24.33
N ALA A 60 -20.31 -8.94 25.43
CA ALA A 60 -20.27 -9.71 26.66
C ALA A 60 -20.99 -11.06 26.44
N SER A 61 -20.25 -12.15 26.60
CA SER A 61 -20.83 -13.50 26.64
C SER A 61 -20.95 -13.93 28.10
N ASP A 62 -22.18 -14.02 28.63
CA ASP A 62 -22.46 -14.41 30.03
C ASP A 62 -22.32 -15.93 30.30
N ALA A 63 -21.68 -16.67 29.39
CA ALA A 63 -21.51 -18.11 29.52
C ALA A 63 -20.31 -18.42 30.42
N VAL A 64 -20.56 -18.64 31.72
CA VAL A 64 -19.56 -19.16 32.65
C VAL A 64 -19.33 -20.65 32.40
N ILE A 65 -18.55 -20.99 31.38
CA ILE A 65 -18.13 -22.36 31.07
C ILE A 65 -16.92 -22.70 31.97
N LYS A 66 -17.18 -23.35 33.10
CA LYS A 66 -16.11 -23.84 33.98
C LYS A 66 -15.50 -25.12 33.42
N ALA A 67 -14.21 -25.11 33.15
CA ALA A 67 -13.44 -26.32 32.88
C ALA A 67 -13.58 -27.28 34.07
N LYS A 68 -13.86 -28.56 33.80
CA LYS A 68 -14.00 -29.60 34.84
C LYS A 68 -12.69 -29.84 35.59
N GLU A 69 -11.56 -29.57 34.94
CA GLU A 69 -10.21 -29.78 35.48
C GLU A 69 -9.42 -28.47 35.45
N ARG A 70 -8.67 -28.21 36.52
CA ARG A 70 -7.72 -27.09 36.59
C ARG A 70 -6.34 -27.60 36.17
N VAL A 71 -5.82 -27.05 35.08
CA VAL A 71 -4.44 -27.26 34.63
C VAL A 71 -3.61 -26.07 35.08
N GLU A 72 -2.58 -26.31 35.89
CA GLU A 72 -1.74 -25.27 36.50
C GLU A 72 -0.94 -24.47 35.46
N ILE A 73 -0.49 -25.13 34.39
CA ILE A 73 0.19 -24.50 33.24
C ILE A 73 -0.30 -25.18 31.95
N PRO A 74 -1.26 -24.59 31.22
CA PRO A 74 -1.68 -25.14 29.94
C PRO A 74 -0.58 -24.95 28.91
N VAL A 75 -0.01 -26.06 28.41
CA VAL A 75 0.98 -26.02 27.33
C VAL A 75 0.23 -25.88 26.00
N VAL A 76 0.39 -24.75 25.32
CA VAL A 76 -0.18 -24.50 23.99
C VAL A 76 0.95 -24.40 22.97
N TYR A 77 0.81 -25.11 21.86
CA TYR A 77 1.69 -24.96 20.72
C TYR A 77 1.10 -23.92 19.76
N ILE A 78 1.74 -22.76 19.66
CA ILE A 78 1.38 -21.69 18.71
C ILE A 78 2.48 -21.64 17.66
N PRO A 79 2.28 -22.22 16.46
CA PRO A 79 3.29 -22.14 15.41
C PRO A 79 3.37 -20.70 14.89
N VAL A 80 4.58 -20.14 14.89
CA VAL A 80 4.90 -18.90 14.17
C VAL A 80 5.69 -19.26 12.93
N PHE A 81 5.19 -18.82 11.79
CA PHE A 81 5.87 -18.98 10.50
C PHE A 81 6.49 -17.63 10.08
N PRO A 82 7.53 -17.63 9.23
CA PRO A 82 8.01 -16.38 8.64
C PRO A 82 6.84 -15.66 7.94
N GLY A 83 6.48 -14.47 8.44
CA GLY A 83 5.32 -13.69 7.97
C GLY A 83 4.07 -13.73 8.86
N THR A 84 4.11 -14.36 10.04
CA THR A 84 3.04 -14.22 11.04
C THR A 84 3.03 -12.77 11.58
N ASN A 85 1.99 -12.01 11.22
CA ASN A 85 1.70 -10.69 11.80
C ASN A 85 0.67 -10.86 12.91
N SER A 86 1.14 -11.07 14.15
CA SER A 86 0.31 -11.02 15.36
C SER A 86 0.51 -9.70 16.09
#